data_AF-A9FV59-F1
#
_entry.id   AF-A9FV59-F1
#
_cell.length_a   1.000
_cell.length_b   1.000
_cell.length_c   1.000
_cell.angle_alpha   90.00
_cell.angle_beta   90.00
_cell.angle_gamma   90.00
#
_symmetry.space_group_name_H-M   'P 1'
#
loop_
_entity.id
_entity.type
_entity.pdbx_description
1 polymer ?
#
loop_
_entity_poly.entity_id
_entity_poly.type
_entity_poly.pdbx_seq_one_letter_code
_entity_poly.pdbx_strand_id
1 'polypeptide(L)'
;MLGGSRARGAGHPDSDVDLGIYYEPESPPDLAALRALARELCAGGAEGDVAPLARELHASAAEDVVTPPGAWGPWINGGAWLEIEGHRVDWLYRDLARVWRVIEECRAGQVTCDYQPGHPHGFLSANYLADVHDCRPLFDPEGAFAPLKALVTPYPPALRRVLLDRFL
;
A
#
# COMPACT_ATOMS: atom_id res chain seq x y z
N MET A 1 6.85 -4.74 3.48
CA MET A 1 5.92 -5.80 3.95
C MET A 1 5.20 -6.41 2.75
N LEU A 2 4.68 -7.64 2.86
CA LEU A 2 3.79 -8.26 1.89
C LEU A 2 2.33 -8.09 2.35
N GLY A 3 1.45 -7.66 1.44
CA GLY A 3 0.03 -7.46 1.69
C GLY A 3 -0.87 -8.34 0.82
N GLY A 4 -2.14 -7.94 0.74
CA GLY A 4 -3.11 -8.49 -0.19
C GLY A 4 -3.42 -9.98 -0.01
N SER A 5 -3.82 -10.62 -1.10
CA SER A 5 -4.22 -12.04 -1.11
C SER A 5 -3.05 -12.97 -0.77
N ARG A 6 -1.84 -12.63 -1.22
CA ARG A 6 -0.62 -13.41 -0.99
C ARG A 6 -0.19 -13.41 0.48
N ALA A 7 -0.31 -12.29 1.20
CA ALA A 7 -0.04 -12.24 2.64
C ALA A 7 -0.98 -13.15 3.44
N ARG A 8 -2.26 -13.21 3.04
CA ARG A 8 -3.31 -14.03 3.67
C ARG A 8 -3.28 -15.52 3.28
N GLY A 9 -2.41 -15.92 2.35
CA GLY A 9 -2.40 -17.28 1.80
C GLY A 9 -3.62 -17.59 0.91
N ALA A 10 -4.34 -16.56 0.45
CA ALA A 10 -5.50 -16.67 -0.45
C ALA A 10 -5.16 -16.25 -1.89
N GLY A 11 -3.87 -16.09 -2.21
CA GLY A 11 -3.39 -15.75 -3.54
C GLY A 11 -3.53 -16.93 -4.51
N HIS A 12 -3.81 -16.62 -5.77
CA HIS A 12 -3.80 -17.53 -6.91
C HIS A 12 -2.63 -17.15 -7.84
N PRO A 13 -2.25 -17.98 -8.84
CA PRO A 13 -1.10 -17.72 -9.69
C PRO A 13 -1.10 -16.32 -10.33
N ASP A 14 -2.27 -15.84 -10.74
CA ASP A 14 -2.47 -14.54 -11.40
C ASP A 14 -2.69 -13.37 -10.42
N SER A 15 -2.62 -13.61 -9.11
CA SER A 15 -2.71 -12.55 -8.11
C SER A 15 -1.51 -11.62 -8.17
N ASP A 16 -1.76 -10.34 -7.93
CA ASP A 16 -0.71 -9.34 -7.84
C ASP A 16 0.09 -9.53 -6.54
N VAL A 17 1.29 -8.93 -6.51
CA VAL A 17 2.15 -8.92 -5.32
C VAL A 17 2.12 -7.51 -4.72
N ASP A 18 1.43 -7.35 -3.61
CA ASP A 18 1.38 -6.07 -2.88
C ASP A 18 2.56 -5.91 -1.93
N LEU A 19 3.47 -4.98 -2.22
CA LEU A 19 4.61 -4.63 -1.40
C LEU A 19 4.47 -3.23 -0.80
N GLY A 20 4.34 -3.18 0.53
CA GLY A 20 4.28 -1.93 1.27
C GLY A 20 5.67 -1.47 1.68
N ILE A 21 6.03 -0.26 1.28
CA ILE A 21 7.24 0.45 1.71
C ILE A 21 6.81 1.43 2.79
N TYR A 22 7.07 1.05 4.05
CA TYR A 22 6.74 1.84 5.22
C TYR A 22 7.96 2.69 5.58
N TYR A 23 7.73 3.97 5.86
CA TYR A 23 8.79 4.93 6.13
C TYR A 23 8.37 5.93 7.20
N GLU A 24 9.34 6.44 7.94
CA GLU A 24 9.13 7.59 8.82
C GLU A 24 9.13 8.88 8.00
N PRO A 25 8.24 9.85 8.27
CA PRO A 25 8.11 11.04 7.44
C PRO A 25 9.40 11.89 7.39
N GLU A 26 10.25 11.83 8.42
CA GLU A 26 11.55 12.49 8.46
C GLU A 26 12.60 11.84 7.55
N SER A 27 12.35 10.60 7.11
CA SER A 27 13.24 9.82 6.27
C SER A 27 12.46 9.14 5.13
N PRO A 28 11.94 9.92 4.16
CA PRO A 28 11.16 9.39 3.05
C PRO A 28 12.00 8.47 2.15
N PRO A 29 11.36 7.62 1.33
CA PRO A 29 12.08 6.72 0.44
C PRO A 29 12.94 7.49 -0.56
N ASP A 30 14.16 7.00 -0.80
CA ASP A 30 15.03 7.53 -1.85
C ASP A 30 14.44 7.17 -3.22
N LEU A 31 13.78 8.15 -3.85
CA LEU A 31 13.13 7.96 -5.14
C LEU A 31 14.13 7.63 -6.24
N ALA A 32 15.33 8.20 -6.23
CA ALA A 32 16.34 7.91 -7.24
C ALA A 32 16.78 6.45 -7.16
N ALA A 33 17.01 5.95 -5.93
CA ALA A 33 17.33 4.55 -5.68
C ALA A 33 16.17 3.62 -6.07
N LEU A 34 14.92 3.95 -5.68
CA LEU A 34 13.75 3.15 -6.05
C LEU A 34 13.54 3.08 -7.56
N ARG A 35 13.80 4.16 -8.29
CA ARG A 35 13.72 4.21 -9.76
C ARG A 35 14.79 3.36 -10.41
N ALA A 36 16.02 3.43 -9.92
CA ALA A 36 17.10 2.56 -10.38
C ALA A 36 16.74 1.09 -10.14
N LEU A 37 16.23 0.75 -8.96
CA LEU A 37 15.78 -0.61 -8.62
C LEU A 37 14.60 -1.07 -9.48
N ALA A 38 13.59 -0.23 -9.69
CA ALA A 38 12.45 -0.56 -10.53
C ALA A 38 12.91 -0.88 -11.97
N ARG A 39 13.84 -0.08 -12.51
CA ARG A 39 14.44 -0.32 -13.83
C ARG A 39 15.20 -1.64 -13.88
N GLU A 40 16.00 -1.95 -12.85
CA GLU A 40 16.74 -3.21 -12.75
C GLU A 40 15.81 -4.43 -12.72
N LEU A 41 14.68 -4.33 -12.01
CA LEU A 41 13.75 -5.44 -11.80
C LEU A 41 12.75 -5.66 -12.96
N CYS A 42 12.33 -4.60 -13.66
CA CYS A 42 11.27 -4.70 -14.68
C CYS A 42 11.77 -5.17 -16.06
N ALA A 43 13.08 -5.07 -16.32
CA ALA A 43 13.87 -6.06 -17.06
C ALA A 43 15.35 -5.70 -16.92
N GLY A 44 16.25 -6.52 -17.46
CA GLY A 44 17.60 -6.07 -17.80
C GLY A 44 17.67 -4.87 -18.81
N GLY A 45 16.65 -4.02 -18.92
CA GLY A 45 16.61 -2.74 -19.62
C GLY A 45 16.23 -2.81 -21.09
N ALA A 46 15.04 -3.32 -21.44
CA ALA A 46 14.57 -3.33 -22.84
C ALA A 46 13.14 -2.78 -22.99
N GLU A 47 12.74 -2.41 -24.21
CA GLU A 47 11.39 -1.92 -24.48
C GLU A 47 10.34 -3.00 -24.16
N GLY A 48 9.74 -2.93 -22.98
CA GLY A 48 8.96 -4.02 -22.38
C GLY A 48 8.63 -3.83 -20.90
N ASP A 49 9.35 -2.94 -20.22
CA ASP A 49 9.54 -2.94 -18.75
C ASP A 49 8.56 -2.07 -17.93
N VAL A 50 7.38 -1.78 -18.47
CA VAL A 50 6.33 -1.03 -17.77
C VAL A 50 5.06 -1.84 -17.90
N ALA A 51 4.42 -2.17 -16.78
CA ALA A 51 3.14 -2.88 -16.78
C ALA A 51 2.20 -2.19 -17.80
N PRO A 52 1.51 -2.93 -18.69
CA PRO A 52 0.72 -2.33 -19.77
C PRO A 52 -0.21 -1.22 -19.27
N LEU A 53 -0.79 -1.39 -18.07
CA LEU A 53 -1.64 -0.41 -17.41
C LEU A 53 -0.90 0.89 -17.01
N ALA A 54 0.35 0.80 -16.55
CA ALA A 54 1.17 1.97 -16.23
C ALA A 54 1.54 2.76 -17.50
N ARG A 55 1.72 2.09 -18.66
CA ARG A 55 1.90 2.79 -19.95
C ARG A 55 0.63 3.52 -20.40
N GLU A 56 -0.51 2.88 -20.26
CA GLU A 56 -1.81 3.45 -20.64
C GLU A 56 -2.19 4.64 -19.75
N LEU A 57 -1.84 4.60 -18.46
CA LEU A 57 -2.14 5.67 -17.51
C LEU A 57 -1.09 6.80 -17.50
N HIS A 58 0.17 6.54 -17.88
CA HIS A 58 1.25 7.54 -17.93
C HIS A 58 1.47 8.04 -19.37
N ALA A 59 0.41 8.59 -19.98
CA ALA A 59 0.37 9.02 -21.38
C ALA A 59 1.39 10.12 -21.79
N SER A 60 2.29 10.57 -20.91
CA SER A 60 3.24 11.67 -21.21
C SER A 60 4.67 11.52 -20.69
N ALA A 61 5.06 10.43 -20.01
CA ALA A 61 6.47 10.17 -19.74
C ALA A 61 6.69 8.70 -19.33
N ALA A 62 7.21 7.89 -20.24
CA ALA A 62 7.65 6.52 -19.95
C ALA A 62 8.91 6.48 -19.04
N GLU A 63 9.40 7.62 -18.55
CA GLU A 63 10.72 7.73 -17.92
C GLU A 63 10.71 7.48 -16.40
N ASP A 64 9.54 7.51 -15.73
CA ASP A 64 9.47 7.22 -14.30
C ASP A 64 8.17 6.52 -13.85
N VAL A 65 8.23 5.19 -13.72
CA VAL A 65 7.16 4.34 -13.16
C VAL A 65 6.99 4.49 -11.64
N VAL A 66 7.98 5.08 -10.98
CA VAL A 66 7.98 5.33 -9.53
C VAL A 66 7.58 6.78 -9.27
N THR A 67 6.39 6.91 -8.70
CA THR A 67 5.82 8.21 -8.35
C THR A 67 6.43 8.79 -7.08
N PRO A 68 6.38 10.12 -6.86
CA PRO A 68 6.67 10.67 -5.53
C PRO A 68 5.52 10.40 -4.54
N PRO A 69 5.77 10.44 -3.21
CA PRO A 69 4.70 10.41 -2.22
C PRO A 69 3.65 11.51 -2.47
N GLY A 70 2.38 11.15 -2.30
CA GLY A 70 1.20 12.00 -2.55
C GLY A 70 0.66 11.97 -3.98
N ALA A 71 1.41 11.42 -4.96
CA ALA A 71 0.99 11.40 -6.35
C ALA A 71 -0.29 10.60 -6.62
N TRP A 72 -0.59 9.60 -5.79
CA TRP A 72 -1.82 8.80 -5.87
C TRP A 72 -2.87 9.24 -4.86
N GLY A 73 -2.81 10.49 -4.40
CA GLY A 73 -3.75 11.05 -3.45
C GLY A 73 -3.44 10.66 -2.00
N PRO A 74 -4.27 11.11 -1.05
CA PRO A 74 -3.92 11.07 0.36
C PRO A 74 -3.87 9.66 0.96
N TRP A 75 -4.61 8.69 0.42
CA TRP A 75 -4.76 7.37 1.06
C TRP A 75 -3.81 6.32 0.49
N ILE A 76 -3.79 6.17 -0.83
CA ILE A 76 -2.84 5.25 -1.47
C ILE A 76 -1.42 5.83 -1.45
N ASN A 77 -1.30 7.16 -1.34
CA ASN A 77 -0.06 7.93 -1.24
C ASN A 77 0.72 7.95 -2.56
N GLY A 78 1.27 6.81 -2.97
CA GLY A 78 2.08 6.68 -4.17
C GLY A 78 2.80 5.35 -4.18
N GLY A 79 3.74 5.22 -5.11
CA GLY A 79 4.52 4.01 -5.33
C GLY A 79 4.72 3.74 -6.81
N ALA A 80 4.66 2.47 -7.19
CA ALA A 80 4.90 2.01 -8.55
C ALA A 80 4.08 0.78 -8.88
N TRP A 81 3.61 0.68 -10.13
CA TRP A 81 3.03 -0.54 -10.69
C TRP A 81 4.02 -1.16 -11.65
N LEU A 82 4.53 -2.32 -11.27
CA LEU A 82 5.64 -2.99 -11.93
C LEU A 82 5.20 -4.34 -12.51
N GLU A 83 5.96 -4.82 -13.47
CA GLU A 83 5.91 -6.20 -13.92
C GLU A 83 7.30 -6.79 -13.78
N ILE A 84 7.44 -7.81 -12.94
CA ILE A 84 8.73 -8.44 -12.60
C ILE A 84 8.58 -9.93 -12.87
N GLU A 85 9.41 -10.47 -13.77
CA GLU A 85 9.37 -11.89 -14.17
C GLU A 85 7.97 -12.37 -14.59
N GLY A 86 7.19 -11.51 -15.25
CA GLY A 86 5.81 -11.79 -15.68
C GLY A 86 4.75 -11.71 -14.57
N HIS A 87 5.12 -11.24 -13.38
CA HIS A 87 4.19 -10.99 -12.28
C HIS A 87 3.95 -9.50 -12.07
N ARG A 88 2.70 -9.11 -11.89
CA ARG A 88 2.33 -7.74 -11.49
C ARG A 88 2.71 -7.51 -10.03
N VAL A 89 3.45 -6.44 -9.76
CA VAL A 89 3.96 -6.08 -8.44
C VAL A 89 3.64 -4.63 -8.13
N ASP A 90 2.92 -4.42 -7.04
CA ASP A 90 2.50 -3.09 -6.58
C ASP A 90 3.41 -2.64 -5.44
N TRP A 91 4.13 -1.55 -5.64
CA TRP A 91 4.79 -0.83 -4.56
C TRP A 91 3.84 0.22 -4.01
N LEU A 92 3.63 0.21 -2.70
CA LEU A 92 2.73 1.13 -2.01
C LEU A 92 3.46 1.84 -0.88
N TYR A 93 3.50 3.16 -0.93
CA TYR A 93 4.09 3.98 0.12
C TYR A 93 3.16 4.11 1.32
N ARG A 94 3.73 3.98 2.52
CA ARG A 94 3.01 4.14 3.79
C ARG A 94 3.85 4.96 4.77
N ASP A 95 3.40 6.18 5.01
CA ASP A 95 3.89 7.01 6.11
C ASP A 95 3.48 6.38 7.44
N LEU A 96 4.46 5.98 8.26
CA LEU A 96 4.23 5.30 9.53
C LEU A 96 3.47 6.19 10.52
N ALA A 97 3.83 7.47 10.65
CA ALA A 97 3.13 8.40 11.53
C ALA A 97 1.64 8.52 11.15
N ARG A 98 1.33 8.54 9.85
CA ARG A 98 -0.05 8.50 9.36
C ARG A 98 -0.73 7.16 9.67
N VAL A 99 -0.05 6.03 9.48
CA VAL A 99 -0.59 4.70 9.79
C VAL A 99 -1.00 4.61 11.26
N TRP A 100 -0.11 5.02 12.16
CA TRP A 100 -0.38 5.08 13.60
C TRP A 100 -1.61 5.92 13.91
N ARG A 101 -1.65 7.15 13.39
CA ARG A 101 -2.77 8.07 13.61
C ARG A 101 -4.10 7.49 13.14
N VAL A 102 -4.16 6.99 11.91
CA VAL A 102 -5.40 6.44 11.32
C VAL A 102 -5.88 5.21 12.11
N ILE A 103 -4.96 4.36 12.56
CA ILE A 103 -5.31 3.20 13.38
C ILE A 103 -5.92 3.64 14.72
N GLU A 104 -5.31 4.60 15.41
CA GLU A 104 -5.86 5.10 16.67
C GLU A 104 -7.21 5.80 16.50
N GLU A 105 -7.38 6.61 15.45
CA GLU A 105 -8.66 7.23 15.10
C GLU A 105 -9.75 6.16 14.89
N CYS A 106 -9.48 5.13 14.07
CA CYS A 106 -10.42 4.05 13.83
C CYS A 106 -10.73 3.25 15.11
N ARG A 107 -9.73 3.02 15.97
CA ARG A 107 -9.92 2.37 17.28
C ARG A 107 -10.79 3.18 18.21
N ALA A 108 -10.75 4.51 18.10
CA ALA A 108 -11.66 5.43 18.79
C ALA A 108 -13.05 5.54 18.13
N GLY A 109 -13.33 4.78 17.07
CA GLY A 109 -14.59 4.80 16.33
C GLY A 109 -14.68 5.93 15.29
N GLN A 110 -13.58 6.63 15.01
CA GLN A 110 -13.53 7.67 13.99
C GLN A 110 -13.16 7.03 12.65
N VAL A 111 -14.19 6.74 11.85
CA VAL A 111 -14.03 6.12 10.52
C VAL A 111 -14.50 7.10 9.45
N THR A 112 -13.65 7.32 8.44
CA THR A 112 -13.97 8.12 7.26
C THR A 112 -14.15 7.23 6.03
N CYS A 113 -14.92 7.74 5.08
CA CYS A 113 -15.03 7.20 3.72
C CYS A 113 -14.78 8.34 2.77
N ASP A 114 -13.66 8.27 2.05
CA ASP A 114 -13.13 9.39 1.28
C ASP A 114 -13.07 9.05 -0.21
N TYR A 115 -13.22 10.05 -1.07
CA TYR A 115 -12.98 9.83 -2.49
C TYR A 115 -11.50 9.54 -2.73
N GLN A 116 -11.22 8.48 -3.49
CA GLN A 116 -9.88 8.04 -3.84
C GLN A 116 -9.92 7.41 -5.25
N PRO A 117 -9.12 7.90 -6.21
CA PRO A 117 -8.98 7.25 -7.51
C PRO A 117 -8.67 5.75 -7.38
N GLY A 118 -9.31 4.93 -8.21
CA GLY A 118 -9.24 3.47 -8.13
C GLY A 118 -10.18 2.82 -7.10
N HIS A 119 -10.90 3.61 -6.28
CA HIS A 119 -11.82 3.11 -5.26
C HIS A 119 -13.24 3.66 -5.53
N PRO A 120 -14.03 3.03 -6.42
CA PRO A 120 -15.31 3.57 -6.88
C PRO A 120 -16.36 3.73 -5.77
N HIS A 121 -16.22 2.98 -4.66
CA HIS A 121 -17.10 3.05 -3.49
C HIS A 121 -16.50 3.87 -2.33
N GLY A 122 -15.41 4.60 -2.58
CA GLY A 122 -14.65 5.33 -1.58
C GLY A 122 -13.59 4.47 -0.88
N PHE A 123 -12.61 5.14 -0.31
CA PHE A 123 -11.58 4.54 0.54
C PHE A 123 -12.01 4.66 2.00
N LEU A 124 -12.17 3.52 2.68
CA LEU A 124 -12.44 3.49 4.10
C LEU A 124 -11.13 3.58 4.87
N SER A 125 -11.04 4.49 5.85
CA SER A 125 -9.87 4.60 6.72
C SER A 125 -9.53 3.29 7.43
N ALA A 126 -10.55 2.45 7.68
CA ALA A 126 -10.42 1.12 8.26
C ALA A 126 -9.56 0.14 7.44
N ASN A 127 -9.33 0.41 6.14
CA ASN A 127 -8.46 -0.40 5.30
C ASN A 127 -7.03 -0.48 5.86
N TYR A 128 -6.53 0.58 6.52
CA TYR A 128 -5.21 0.56 7.16
C TYR A 128 -5.11 -0.51 8.26
N LEU A 129 -6.20 -0.77 8.98
CA LEU A 129 -6.22 -1.80 10.02
C LEU A 129 -6.20 -3.19 9.41
N ALA A 130 -6.95 -3.40 8.32
CA ALA A 130 -6.95 -4.65 7.58
C ALA A 130 -5.56 -4.94 7.00
N ASP A 131 -4.93 -3.95 6.35
CA ASP A 131 -3.58 -4.06 5.81
C ASP A 131 -2.59 -4.45 6.91
N VAL A 132 -2.58 -3.73 8.05
CA VAL A 132 -1.68 -4.04 9.17
C VAL A 132 -1.98 -5.40 9.80
N HIS A 133 -3.24 -5.79 9.94
CA HIS A 133 -3.63 -7.07 10.51
C HIS A 133 -3.09 -8.22 9.64
N ASP A 134 -3.36 -8.18 8.34
CA ASP A 134 -3.09 -9.27 7.41
C ASP A 134 -1.69 -9.26 6.81
N CYS A 135 -0.95 -8.15 6.90
CA CYS A 135 0.38 -8.08 6.29
C CYS A 135 1.38 -9.05 6.92
N ARG A 136 2.37 -9.44 6.13
CA ARG A 136 3.56 -10.14 6.60
C ARG A 136 4.78 -9.21 6.48
N PRO A 137 5.40 -8.80 7.60
CA PRO A 137 6.66 -8.08 7.56
C PRO A 137 7.71 -8.93 6.83
N LEU A 138 8.36 -8.34 5.82
CA LEU A 138 9.45 -8.97 5.06
C LEU A 138 10.82 -8.46 5.54
N PHE A 139 10.86 -7.18 5.92
CA PHE A 139 12.00 -6.49 6.46
C PHE A 139 11.47 -5.42 7.44
N ASP A 140 11.83 -5.56 8.72
CA ASP A 140 11.36 -4.69 9.82
C ASP A 140 12.43 -4.67 10.94
N PRO A 141 13.60 -4.06 10.70
CA PRO A 141 14.71 -4.09 11.65
C PRO A 141 14.40 -3.33 12.95
N GLU A 142 13.47 -2.37 12.90
CA GLU A 142 13.07 -1.52 14.02
C GLU A 142 11.84 -2.09 14.76
N GLY A 143 11.24 -3.16 14.26
CA GLY A 143 10.08 -3.82 14.88
C GLY A 143 8.80 -2.96 14.86
N ALA A 144 8.63 -2.11 13.86
CA ALA A 144 7.52 -1.17 13.75
C ALA A 144 6.14 -1.87 13.65
N PHE A 145 6.09 -3.08 13.07
CA PHE A 145 4.81 -3.78 12.86
C PHE A 145 4.25 -4.48 14.09
N ALA A 146 5.10 -4.94 15.01
CA ALA A 146 4.64 -5.69 16.18
C ALA A 146 3.64 -4.88 17.05
N PRO A 147 3.93 -3.61 17.43
CA PRO A 147 2.98 -2.84 18.23
C PRO A 147 1.76 -2.40 17.40
N LEU A 148 1.91 -2.10 16.10
CA LEU A 148 0.78 -1.83 15.20
C LEU A 148 -0.19 -3.01 15.12
N LYS A 149 0.32 -4.24 15.00
CA LYS A 149 -0.48 -5.46 14.99
C LYS A 149 -1.22 -5.69 16.31
N ALA A 150 -0.61 -5.37 17.44
CA ALA A 150 -1.26 -5.42 18.75
C ALA A 150 -2.41 -4.41 18.88
N LEU A 151 -2.39 -3.29 18.15
CA LEU A 151 -3.49 -2.33 18.16
C LEU A 151 -4.74 -2.82 17.42
N VAL A 152 -4.57 -3.68 16.41
CA VAL A 152 -5.66 -4.17 15.54
C VAL A 152 -6.14 -5.58 15.90
N THR A 153 -5.48 -6.24 16.85
CA THR A 153 -5.81 -7.59 17.33
C THR A 153 -5.94 -7.63 18.86
N PRO A 154 -7.11 -7.98 19.43
CA PRO A 154 -8.35 -8.37 18.75
C PRO A 154 -9.02 -7.17 18.03
N TYR A 155 -9.99 -7.48 17.17
CA TYR A 155 -10.70 -6.46 16.39
C TYR A 155 -11.28 -5.34 17.30
N PRO A 156 -11.02 -4.05 17.02
CA PRO A 156 -11.40 -2.97 17.93
C PRO A 156 -12.93 -2.86 18.12
N PRO A 157 -13.45 -2.92 19.36
CA PRO A 157 -14.90 -2.92 19.60
C PRO A 157 -15.63 -1.68 19.12
N ALA A 158 -15.03 -0.49 19.27
CA ALA A 158 -15.62 0.77 18.81
C ALA A 158 -15.70 0.83 17.28
N LEU A 159 -14.65 0.38 16.59
CA LEU A 159 -14.65 0.25 15.14
C LEU A 159 -15.78 -0.69 14.68
N ARG A 160 -15.91 -1.86 15.33
CA ARG A 160 -16.97 -2.82 15.02
C ARG A 160 -18.34 -2.16 15.12
N ARG A 161 -18.60 -1.47 16.23
CA ARG A 161 -19.88 -0.77 16.46
C ARG A 161 -20.17 0.21 15.33
N VAL A 162 -19.24 1.09 15.02
CA VAL A 162 -19.42 2.15 14.01
C VAL A 162 -19.64 1.59 12.60
N LEU A 163 -18.93 0.52 12.22
CA LEU A 163 -19.13 -0.10 10.91
C LEU A 163 -20.49 -0.80 10.81
N LEU A 164 -20.92 -1.49 11.87
CA LEU A 164 -22.26 -2.09 11.92
C LEU A 164 -23.32 -1.00 11.79
N ASP A 165 -23.30 0.02 12.65
CA ASP A 165 -24.32 1.06 12.69
C ASP A 165 -24.39 1.89 11.39
N ARG A 166 -23.29 1.97 10.62
CA ARG A 166 -23.23 2.74 9.37
C ARG A 166 -23.65 1.95 8.13
N PHE A 167 -23.40 0.63 8.10
CA PHE A 167 -23.48 -0.15 6.87
C PHE A 167 -24.41 -1.38 6.93
N LEU A 168 -24.90 -1.77 8.10
CA LEU A 168 -25.83 -2.90 8.30
C LEU A 168 -27.07 -2.47 9.07
#